data_AF-A0A431QKK4-F1
#
_entry.id   AF-A0A431QKK4-F1
#
_cell.length_a   1.000
_cell.length_b   1.000
_cell.length_c   1.000
_cell.angle_alpha   90.00
_cell.angle_beta   90.00
_cell.angle_gamma   90.00
#
_symmetry.space_group_name_H-M   'P 1'
#
loop_
_entity.id
_entity.type
_entity.pdbx_description
1 polymer ?
#
loop_
_entity_poly.entity_id
_entity_poly.type
_entity_poly.pdbx_seq_one_letter_code
_entity_poly.pdbx_strand_id
1 'polypeptide(L)'
;MTVSLDLTAEGARDALRRAAPTEKPSLIGLTRAELAAALVGAGIVPERQAKMRAQQLWHWMYVRGVSDFAHMFNISKDLRAELDKHFTVARPEIVEEQISSDGTRKWLFRFPPRGAGRPVEIETVYIPEEGRGTLCISSQVGCTLTCSFCHTGTQKLVRNLTAEEILAQLLTARDRLGDFPDRDTPDGAIVPAEGRKVSNIVMMGMGEPLYNFEAVKKALL
;
A
#
# COMPACT_ATOMS: atom_id res chain seq x y z
N MET A 1 -1.75 37.56 0.56
CA MET A 1 -3.18 37.69 0.94
C MET A 1 -3.54 36.49 1.78
N THR A 2 -3.72 36.70 3.08
CA THR A 2 -4.09 35.63 4.02
C THR A 2 -5.60 35.46 3.95
N VAL A 3 -6.07 34.33 3.41
CA VAL A 3 -7.50 34.00 3.41
C VAL A 3 -7.85 33.44 4.78
N SER A 4 -8.55 34.22 5.59
CA SER A 4 -9.20 33.75 6.81
C SER A 4 -10.50 33.04 6.42
N LEU A 5 -10.61 31.74 6.72
CA LEU A 5 -11.85 30.99 6.58
C LEU A 5 -12.52 30.84 7.94
N ASP A 6 -13.76 31.30 8.04
CA ASP A 6 -14.60 31.13 9.22
C ASP A 6 -15.20 29.71 9.23
N LEU A 7 -14.66 28.86 10.10
CA LEU A 7 -15.05 27.46 10.27
C LEU A 7 -16.37 27.28 11.05
N THR A 8 -17.00 28.38 11.48
CA THR A 8 -18.28 28.36 12.19
C THR A 8 -19.49 28.50 11.28
N ALA A 9 -19.28 28.87 10.00
CA ALA A 9 -20.36 28.97 9.02
C ALA A 9 -20.99 27.60 8.71
N GLU A 10 -22.32 27.53 8.83
CA GLU A 10 -23.11 26.35 8.45
C GLU A 10 -22.83 25.97 6.99
N GLY A 11 -22.34 24.73 6.77
CA GLY A 11 -21.96 24.23 5.45
C GLY A 11 -20.48 24.38 5.07
N ALA A 12 -19.68 25.18 5.78
CA ALA A 12 -18.23 25.31 5.51
C ALA A 12 -17.47 23.99 5.68
N ARG A 13 -17.87 23.20 6.69
CA ARG A 13 -17.34 21.84 6.94
C ARG A 13 -17.73 20.85 5.84
N ASP A 14 -18.93 20.99 5.29
CA ASP A 14 -19.44 20.14 4.20
C ASP A 14 -18.81 20.52 2.85
N ALA A 15 -18.58 21.80 2.60
CA ALA A 15 -17.85 22.30 1.44
C ALA A 15 -16.38 21.85 1.46
N LEU A 16 -15.71 21.87 2.62
CA LEU A 16 -14.36 21.33 2.80
C LEU A 16 -14.32 19.80 2.62
N ARG A 17 -15.35 19.06 3.08
CA ARG A 17 -15.49 17.63 2.82
C ARG A 17 -15.65 17.29 1.33
N ARG A 18 -16.38 18.11 0.58
CA ARG A 18 -16.58 17.95 -0.88
C ARG A 18 -15.36 18.37 -1.71
N ALA A 19 -14.50 19.22 -1.17
CA ALA A 19 -13.31 19.74 -1.85
C ALA A 19 -12.07 18.82 -1.74
N ALA A 20 -12.12 17.76 -0.92
CA ALA A 20 -11.07 16.75 -0.96
C ALA A 20 -11.11 16.06 -2.34
N PRO A 21 -10.03 16.09 -3.14
CA PRO A 21 -10.02 15.39 -4.42
C PRO A 21 -10.36 13.92 -4.18
N THR A 22 -11.31 13.38 -4.95
CA THR A 22 -11.62 11.96 -4.92
C THR A 22 -10.35 11.20 -5.26
N GLU A 23 -9.84 10.46 -4.29
CA GLU A 23 -8.61 9.69 -4.44
C GLU A 23 -8.80 8.68 -5.59
N LYS A 24 -7.85 8.64 -6.52
CA LYS A 24 -7.91 7.71 -7.65
C LYS A 24 -7.92 6.27 -7.10
N PRO A 25 -8.76 5.36 -7.61
CA PRO A 25 -8.71 3.96 -7.21
C PRO A 25 -7.34 3.35 -7.53
N SER A 26 -6.81 2.57 -6.60
CA SER A 26 -5.55 1.87 -6.81
C SER A 26 -5.75 0.58 -7.60
N LEU A 27 -4.77 0.26 -8.45
CA LEU A 27 -4.70 -1.05 -9.11
C LEU A 27 -4.02 -2.11 -8.23
N ILE A 28 -3.33 -1.68 -7.17
CA ILE A 28 -2.70 -2.59 -6.21
C ILE A 28 -3.79 -3.30 -5.41
N GLY A 29 -3.61 -4.59 -5.17
CA GLY A 29 -4.58 -5.44 -4.48
C GLY A 29 -5.75 -5.91 -5.32
N LEU A 30 -5.91 -5.47 -6.58
CA LEU A 30 -6.87 -6.10 -7.50
C LEU A 30 -6.35 -7.45 -7.98
N THR A 31 -7.23 -8.45 -8.04
CA THR A 31 -6.97 -9.70 -8.76
C THR A 31 -6.79 -9.42 -10.26
N ARG A 32 -6.19 -10.34 -11.01
CA ARG A 32 -6.04 -10.16 -12.47
C ARG A 32 -7.37 -9.97 -13.20
N ALA A 33 -8.44 -10.61 -12.72
CA ALA A 33 -9.78 -10.47 -13.26
C ALA A 33 -10.39 -9.10 -12.96
N GLU A 34 -10.28 -8.64 -11.71
CA GLU A 34 -10.75 -7.29 -11.31
C GLU A 34 -9.94 -6.19 -11.99
N LEU A 35 -8.63 -6.38 -12.16
CA LEU A 35 -7.78 -5.47 -12.90
C LEU A 35 -8.27 -5.34 -14.35
N ALA A 36 -8.51 -6.46 -15.04
CA ALA A 36 -9.08 -6.43 -16.40
C ALA A 36 -10.45 -5.74 -16.44
N ALA A 37 -11.33 -6.03 -15.48
CA ALA A 37 -12.65 -5.41 -15.38
C ALA A 37 -12.56 -3.90 -15.12
N ALA A 38 -11.64 -3.45 -14.27
CA ALA A 38 -11.41 -2.03 -13.98
C ALA A 38 -10.94 -1.27 -15.23
N LEU A 39 -10.01 -1.85 -16.01
CA LEU A 39 -9.53 -1.23 -17.25
C LEU A 39 -10.65 -1.09 -18.31
N VAL A 40 -11.52 -2.10 -18.43
CA VAL A 40 -12.66 -2.07 -19.35
C VAL A 40 -13.74 -1.11 -18.86
N GLY A 41 -14.07 -1.16 -17.57
CA GLY A 41 -15.08 -0.30 -16.94
C GLY A 41 -14.72 1.19 -16.99
N ALA A 42 -13.42 1.52 -16.97
CA ALA A 42 -12.94 2.88 -17.17
C ALA A 42 -12.90 3.31 -18.66
N GLY A 43 -13.19 2.40 -19.60
CA GLY A 43 -13.18 2.70 -21.04
C GLY A 43 -11.80 2.86 -21.66
N ILE A 44 -10.72 2.59 -20.92
CA ILE A 44 -9.34 2.83 -21.35
C ILE A 44 -8.75 1.67 -22.17
N VAL A 45 -9.30 0.46 -22.02
CA VAL A 45 -8.85 -0.74 -22.74
C VAL A 45 -10.06 -1.50 -23.30
N PRO A 46 -10.07 -1.86 -24.60
CA PRO A 46 -11.09 -2.72 -25.17
C PRO A 46 -11.09 -4.12 -24.54
N GLU A 47 -12.26 -4.73 -24.38
CA GLU A 47 -12.42 -6.05 -23.72
C GLU A 47 -11.48 -7.13 -24.26
N ARG A 48 -11.30 -7.17 -25.60
CA ARG A 48 -10.38 -8.10 -26.28
C ARG A 48 -8.91 -7.99 -25.83
N GLN A 49 -8.48 -6.85 -25.30
CA GLN A 49 -7.11 -6.61 -24.83
C GLN A 49 -6.98 -6.65 -23.30
N ALA A 50 -8.09 -6.74 -22.56
CA ALA A 50 -8.12 -6.54 -21.12
C ALA A 50 -7.21 -7.52 -20.34
N LYS A 51 -7.26 -8.81 -20.68
CA LYS A 51 -6.43 -9.85 -20.03
C LYS A 51 -4.93 -9.61 -20.23
N MET A 52 -4.53 -9.27 -21.46
CA MET A 52 -3.14 -9.00 -21.79
C MET A 52 -2.64 -7.75 -21.05
N ARG A 53 -3.42 -6.66 -21.04
CA ARG A 53 -3.05 -5.42 -20.33
C ARG A 53 -3.00 -5.60 -18.82
N ALA A 54 -3.95 -6.35 -18.24
CA ALA A 54 -3.93 -6.71 -16.84
C ALA A 54 -2.64 -7.49 -16.48
N GLN A 55 -2.22 -8.45 -17.31
CA GLN A 55 -0.98 -9.19 -17.08
C GLN A 55 0.27 -8.28 -17.16
N GLN A 56 0.32 -7.35 -18.11
CA GLN A 56 1.42 -6.38 -18.22
C GLN A 56 1.52 -5.48 -16.98
N LEU A 57 0.41 -4.90 -16.55
CA LEU A 57 0.35 -4.07 -15.35
C LEU A 57 0.71 -4.85 -14.09
N TRP A 58 0.19 -6.07 -13.95
CA TRP A 58 0.52 -6.95 -12.83
C TRP A 58 2.02 -7.22 -12.76
N HIS A 59 2.66 -7.51 -13.90
CA HIS A 59 4.11 -7.69 -13.97
C HIS A 59 4.87 -6.43 -13.53
N TRP A 60 4.48 -5.25 -14.02
CA TRP A 60 5.12 -4.00 -13.63
C TRP A 60 5.00 -3.70 -12.14
N MET A 61 3.81 -3.90 -11.56
CA MET A 61 3.57 -3.61 -10.14
C MET A 61 4.31 -4.59 -9.23
N TYR A 62 4.16 -5.90 -9.45
CA TYR A 62 4.55 -6.91 -8.45
C TYR A 62 5.91 -7.58 -8.75
N VAL A 63 6.33 -7.63 -10.02
CA VAL A 63 7.61 -8.22 -10.42
C VAL A 63 8.69 -7.15 -10.54
N ARG A 64 8.38 -6.02 -11.21
CA ARG A 64 9.35 -4.92 -11.44
C ARG A 64 9.31 -3.83 -10.37
N GLY A 65 8.29 -3.80 -9.52
CA GLY A 65 8.16 -2.82 -8.44
C GLY A 65 7.88 -1.39 -8.90
N VAL A 66 7.33 -1.20 -10.11
CA VAL A 66 7.06 0.15 -10.61
C VAL A 66 5.85 0.75 -9.90
N SER A 67 6.02 1.99 -9.40
CA SER A 67 5.02 2.76 -8.67
C SER A 67 4.52 4.01 -9.43
N ASP A 68 4.88 4.13 -10.71
CA ASP A 68 4.48 5.22 -11.60
C ASP A 68 4.26 4.67 -13.03
N PHE A 69 3.07 4.89 -13.58
CA PHE A 69 2.71 4.44 -14.93
C PHE A 69 3.67 4.96 -15.99
N ALA A 70 4.27 6.15 -15.82
CA ALA A 70 5.24 6.71 -16.75
C ALA A 70 6.46 5.80 -16.96
N HIS A 71 6.81 4.93 -16.01
CA HIS A 71 7.95 4.01 -16.11
C HIS A 71 7.61 2.63 -16.71
N MET A 72 6.36 2.42 -17.16
CA MET A 72 5.93 1.15 -17.77
C MET A 72 6.19 1.14 -19.28
N PHE A 73 7.45 1.05 -19.68
CA PHE A 73 7.90 1.36 -21.05
C PHE A 73 7.33 0.47 -22.17
N ASN A 74 6.81 -0.73 -21.87
CA ASN A 74 6.16 -1.59 -22.86
C ASN A 74 4.64 -1.30 -23.05
N ILE A 75 4.15 -0.23 -22.43
CA ILE A 75 2.79 0.31 -22.57
C ILE A 75 2.88 1.63 -23.35
N SER A 76 1.97 1.84 -24.31
CA SER A 76 1.97 3.05 -25.14
C SER A 76 1.86 4.31 -24.27
N LYS A 77 2.43 5.42 -24.74
CA LYS A 77 2.39 6.71 -24.03
C LYS A 77 0.94 7.14 -23.74
N ASP A 78 0.05 6.97 -24.71
CA ASP A 78 -1.36 7.35 -24.58
C ASP A 78 -2.06 6.51 -23.50
N LEU A 79 -1.84 5.18 -23.48
CA LEU A 79 -2.43 4.33 -22.46
C LEU A 79 -1.85 4.61 -21.06
N ARG A 80 -0.56 4.92 -20.94
CA ARG A 80 0.03 5.37 -19.66
C ARG A 80 -0.63 6.65 -19.15
N ALA A 81 -0.91 7.61 -20.03
CA ALA A 81 -1.61 8.84 -19.66
C ALA A 81 -3.06 8.57 -19.22
N GLU A 82 -3.78 7.69 -19.92
CA GLU A 82 -5.14 7.29 -19.50
C GLU A 82 -5.13 6.53 -18.16
N LEU A 83 -4.16 5.63 -17.94
CA LEU A 83 -4.00 4.96 -16.65
C LEU A 83 -3.78 5.95 -15.51
N ASP A 84 -2.88 6.93 -15.71
CA ASP A 84 -2.61 7.95 -14.70
C ASP A 84 -3.83 8.83 -14.42
N LYS A 85 -4.66 9.15 -15.41
CA LYS A 85 -5.91 9.91 -15.16
C LYS A 85 -6.89 9.15 -14.28
N HIS A 86 -7.02 7.84 -14.48
CA HIS A 86 -8.09 7.04 -13.88
C HIS A 86 -7.69 6.28 -12.61
N PHE A 87 -6.41 5.95 -12.44
CA PHE A 87 -5.95 5.03 -11.42
C PHE A 87 -4.67 5.51 -10.73
N THR A 88 -4.26 4.81 -9.67
CA THR A 88 -2.96 4.97 -9.03
C THR A 88 -2.28 3.63 -8.78
N VAL A 89 -0.95 3.67 -8.69
CA VAL A 89 -0.08 2.58 -8.20
C VAL A 89 0.94 3.12 -7.18
N ALA A 90 0.66 4.29 -6.61
CA ALA A 90 1.51 4.96 -5.64
C ALA A 90 1.67 4.13 -4.36
N ARG A 91 2.78 4.35 -3.66
CA ARG A 91 3.04 3.79 -2.33
C ARG A 91 2.43 4.71 -1.26
N PRO A 92 2.15 4.19 -0.05
CA PRO A 92 1.81 5.03 1.09
C PRO A 92 2.95 6.00 1.41
N GLU A 93 2.59 7.08 2.08
CA GLU A 93 3.57 7.99 2.67
C GLU A 93 4.30 7.27 3.82
N ILE A 94 5.63 7.40 3.85
CA ILE A 94 6.46 6.97 4.98
C ILE A 94 6.59 8.17 5.91
N VAL A 95 5.80 8.17 6.98
CA VAL A 95 5.81 9.25 7.98
C VAL A 95 7.09 9.21 8.79
N GLU A 96 7.51 7.99 9.14
CA GLU A 96 8.68 7.75 9.95
C GLU A 96 9.36 6.43 9.53
N GLU A 97 10.69 6.43 9.55
CA GLU A 97 11.52 5.25 9.36
C GLU A 97 12.56 5.20 10.47
N GLN A 98 12.57 4.10 11.22
CA GLN A 98 13.52 3.83 12.28
C GLN A 98 14.34 2.59 11.92
N ILE A 99 15.66 2.69 12.02
CA ILE A 99 16.58 1.58 11.75
C ILE A 99 17.35 1.29 13.02
N SER A 100 17.18 0.07 13.53
CA SER A 100 17.89 -0.45 14.70
C SER A 100 19.33 -0.85 14.33
N SER A 101 20.20 -0.94 15.33
CA SER A 101 21.58 -1.40 15.15
C SER A 101 21.68 -2.87 14.73
N ASP A 102 20.66 -3.68 15.00
CA ASP A 102 20.55 -5.06 14.53
C ASP A 102 20.01 -5.17 13.08
N GLY A 103 19.72 -4.04 12.44
CA GLY A 103 19.20 -3.97 11.08
C GLY A 103 17.68 -4.02 10.98
N THR A 104 16.96 -4.24 12.09
CA THR A 104 15.50 -4.16 12.12
C THR A 104 15.06 -2.78 11.65
N ARG A 105 14.11 -2.75 10.71
CA ARG A 105 13.54 -1.50 10.19
C ARG A 105 12.07 -1.43 10.55
N LYS A 106 11.66 -0.31 11.11
CA LYS A 106 10.27 -0.03 11.44
C LYS A 106 9.82 1.18 10.63
N TRP A 107 8.72 1.02 9.91
CA TRP A 107 8.08 2.08 9.15
C TRP A 107 6.72 2.43 9.73
N LEU A 108 6.43 3.72 9.83
CA LEU A 108 5.10 4.25 10.06
C LEU A 108 4.54 4.71 8.71
N PHE A 109 3.56 3.97 8.18
CA PHE A 109 2.92 4.30 6.92
C PHE A 109 1.61 5.03 7.14
N ARG A 110 1.38 6.10 6.36
CA ARG A 110 0.11 6.82 6.35
C ARG A 110 -0.72 6.44 5.13
N PHE A 111 -1.96 6.08 5.40
CA PHE A 111 -2.99 5.77 4.43
C PHE A 111 -4.11 6.82 4.46
N PRO A 112 -4.80 6.99 3.32
CA PRO A 112 -5.98 7.84 3.24
C PRO A 112 -7.07 7.44 4.25
N PRO A 113 -7.99 8.37 4.57
CA PRO A 113 -9.03 8.13 5.57
C PRO A 113 -9.91 6.91 5.30
N ARG A 114 -10.34 6.70 4.05
CA ARG A 114 -11.26 5.61 3.63
C ARG A 114 -12.37 5.31 4.65
N GLY A 115 -13.13 6.34 5.00
CA GLY A 115 -14.23 6.26 5.97
C GLY A 115 -13.87 6.58 7.42
N ALA A 116 -12.59 6.65 7.79
CA ALA A 116 -12.15 6.99 9.15
C ALA A 116 -12.20 8.50 9.48
N GLY A 117 -12.58 9.35 8.53
CA GLY A 117 -12.69 10.82 8.70
C GLY A 117 -11.35 11.57 8.74
N ARG A 118 -10.22 10.89 8.95
CA ARG A 118 -8.84 11.42 8.90
C ARG A 118 -7.89 10.34 8.37
N PRO A 119 -6.71 10.71 7.80
CA PRO A 119 -5.68 9.74 7.47
C PRO A 119 -5.37 8.82 8.66
N VAL A 120 -5.03 7.58 8.36
CA VAL A 120 -4.72 6.57 9.37
C VAL A 120 -3.28 6.11 9.21
N GLU A 121 -2.67 5.70 10.31
CA GLU A 121 -1.27 5.28 10.34
C GLU A 121 -1.17 3.86 10.88
N ILE A 122 -0.28 3.08 10.29
CA ILE A 122 0.03 1.71 10.74
C ILE A 122 1.53 1.48 10.74
N GLU A 123 1.94 0.47 11.49
CA GLU A 123 3.33 0.05 11.56
C GLU A 123 3.60 -1.17 10.65
N THR A 124 4.77 -1.20 10.05
CA THR A 124 5.32 -2.37 9.35
C THR A 124 6.76 -2.55 9.80
N VAL A 125 7.14 -3.78 10.12
CA VAL A 125 8.49 -4.08 10.63
C VAL A 125 9.17 -5.11 9.75
N TYR A 126 10.37 -4.79 9.29
CA TYR A 126 11.28 -5.74 8.66
C TYR A 126 12.35 -6.19 9.65
N ILE A 127 12.52 -7.50 9.77
CA ILE A 127 13.46 -8.13 10.69
C ILE A 127 14.43 -8.97 9.85
N PRO A 128 15.68 -8.52 9.67
CA PRO A 128 16.70 -9.33 9.00
C PRO A 128 17.22 -10.42 9.94
N GLU A 129 17.47 -11.60 9.39
CA GLU A 129 18.09 -12.72 10.07
C GLU A 129 19.10 -13.41 9.13
N GLU A 130 19.86 -14.37 9.63
CA GLU A 130 20.79 -15.13 8.79
C GLU A 130 20.01 -15.89 7.71
N GLY A 131 20.25 -15.54 6.44
CA GLY A 131 19.66 -16.18 5.27
C GLY A 131 18.17 -15.89 5.02
N ARG A 132 17.51 -15.06 5.84
CA ARG A 132 16.10 -14.69 5.62
C ARG A 132 15.78 -13.26 6.07
N GLY A 133 14.76 -12.68 5.48
CA GLY A 133 14.19 -11.41 5.94
C GLY A 133 12.69 -11.53 6.12
N THR A 134 12.23 -11.25 7.34
CA THR A 134 10.84 -11.40 7.74
C THR A 134 10.16 -10.03 7.75
N LEU A 135 9.03 -9.91 7.04
CA LEU A 135 8.21 -8.71 7.05
C LEU A 135 6.93 -8.93 7.85
N CYS A 136 6.77 -8.15 8.90
CA CYS A 136 5.60 -8.11 9.76
C CYS A 136 4.63 -7.05 9.25
N ILE A 137 3.45 -7.49 8.82
CA ILE A 137 2.43 -6.67 8.14
C ILE A 137 1.19 -6.51 9.04
N SER A 138 0.66 -5.29 9.06
CA SER A 138 -0.59 -4.91 9.74
C SER A 138 -1.81 -5.27 8.89
N SER A 139 -2.91 -5.64 9.54
CA SER A 139 -4.19 -5.99 8.91
C SER A 139 -5.32 -5.00 9.23
N GLN A 140 -5.21 -4.23 10.33
CA GLN A 140 -6.20 -3.24 10.75
C GLN A 140 -5.50 -2.02 11.36
N VAL A 141 -6.25 -0.92 11.53
CA VAL A 141 -5.84 0.24 12.33
C VAL A 141 -6.48 0.14 13.71
N GLY A 142 -5.68 -0.14 14.73
CA GLY A 142 -6.17 -0.55 16.06
C GLY A 142 -6.63 -2.02 16.10
N CYS A 143 -7.14 -2.49 17.23
CA CYS A 143 -7.62 -3.87 17.38
C CYS A 143 -8.74 -3.97 18.43
N THR A 144 -9.74 -4.83 18.20
CA THR A 144 -10.88 -5.02 19.13
C THR A 144 -10.63 -6.07 20.21
N LEU A 145 -9.56 -6.85 20.13
CA LEU A 145 -9.35 -7.98 21.04
C LEU A 145 -8.90 -7.55 22.45
N THR A 146 -8.46 -6.31 22.63
CA THR A 146 -8.12 -5.73 23.95
C THR A 146 -7.11 -6.57 24.77
N CYS A 147 -6.21 -7.28 24.11
CA CYS A 147 -5.18 -8.08 24.77
C CYS A 147 -4.31 -7.18 25.67
N SER A 148 -4.25 -7.47 26.97
CA SER A 148 -3.64 -6.60 28.00
C SER A 148 -2.14 -6.38 27.83
N PHE A 149 -1.45 -7.27 27.12
CA PHE A 149 0.00 -7.20 26.84
C PHE A 149 0.32 -6.52 25.50
N CYS A 150 -0.68 -6.18 24.69
CA CYS A 150 -0.48 -5.65 23.34
C CYS A 150 -0.77 -4.15 23.30
N HIS A 151 0.20 -3.34 22.85
CA HIS A 151 0.01 -1.90 22.71
C HIS A 151 -1.17 -1.57 21.78
N THR A 152 -1.27 -2.24 20.63
CA THR A 152 -2.42 -2.10 19.71
C THR A 152 -3.74 -2.51 20.37
N GLY A 153 -3.72 -3.44 21.33
CA GLY A 153 -4.89 -3.83 22.12
C GLY A 153 -5.42 -2.70 23.03
N THR A 154 -4.58 -1.71 23.36
CA THR A 154 -5.02 -0.51 24.09
C THR A 154 -5.67 0.54 23.19
N GLN A 155 -5.51 0.41 21.87
CA GLN A 155 -6.04 1.33 20.87
C GLN A 155 -7.41 0.86 20.38
N LYS A 156 -8.37 1.77 20.27
CA LYS A 156 -9.68 1.46 19.67
C LYS A 156 -9.50 1.08 18.19
N LEU A 157 -10.25 0.08 17.73
CA LEU A 157 -10.37 -0.21 16.31
C LEU A 157 -10.92 1.02 15.57
N VAL A 158 -10.22 1.45 14.54
CA VAL A 158 -10.63 2.53 13.64
C VAL A 158 -11.28 1.96 12.39
N ARG A 159 -10.56 1.10 11.65
CA ARG A 159 -11.06 0.38 10.47
C ARG A 159 -10.16 -0.78 10.06
N ASN A 160 -10.70 -1.64 9.20
CA ASN A 160 -9.93 -2.62 8.46
C ASN A 160 -9.07 -1.96 7.37
N LEU A 161 -7.91 -2.55 7.09
CA LEU A 161 -7.13 -2.21 5.91
C LEU A 161 -7.70 -2.90 4.67
N THR A 162 -7.64 -2.25 3.51
CA THR A 162 -7.97 -2.88 2.24
C THR A 162 -6.84 -3.81 1.77
N ALA A 163 -7.12 -4.70 0.81
CA ALA A 163 -6.09 -5.57 0.23
C ALA A 163 -4.92 -4.78 -0.37
N GLU A 164 -5.21 -3.61 -0.95
CA GLU A 164 -4.21 -2.65 -1.41
C GLU A 164 -3.29 -2.21 -0.28
N GLU A 165 -3.85 -1.74 0.84
CA GLU A 165 -3.08 -1.19 1.96
C GLU A 165 -2.24 -2.27 2.65
N ILE A 166 -2.72 -3.52 2.66
CA ILE A 166 -1.95 -4.69 3.12
C ILE A 166 -0.77 -4.95 2.17
N LEU A 167 -1.00 -5.02 0.87
CA LEU A 167 0.07 -5.26 -0.12
C LEU A 167 1.04 -4.09 -0.26
N ALA A 168 0.57 -2.86 -0.05
CA ALA A 168 1.41 -1.67 -0.16
C ALA A 168 2.51 -1.65 0.91
N GLN A 169 2.29 -2.28 2.07
CA GLN A 169 3.34 -2.50 3.08
C GLN A 169 4.48 -3.34 2.51
N LEU A 170 4.15 -4.46 1.86
CA LEU A 170 5.13 -5.33 1.20
C LEU A 170 5.85 -4.60 0.07
N LEU A 171 5.12 -3.95 -0.82
CA LEU A 171 5.71 -3.26 -1.97
C LEU A 171 6.66 -2.14 -1.53
N THR A 172 6.26 -1.35 -0.53
CA THR A 172 7.10 -0.26 0.01
C THR A 172 8.33 -0.81 0.71
N ALA A 173 8.21 -1.87 1.51
CA ALA A 173 9.36 -2.52 2.13
C ALA A 173 10.35 -3.06 1.08
N ARG A 174 9.84 -3.71 0.03
CA ARG A 174 10.68 -4.21 -1.08
C ARG A 174 11.37 -3.07 -1.82
N ASP A 175 10.69 -1.95 -2.05
CA ASP A 175 11.31 -0.74 -2.63
C ASP A 175 12.43 -0.22 -1.72
N ARG A 176 12.19 -0.11 -0.40
CA ARG A 176 13.16 0.41 0.56
C ARG A 176 14.37 -0.50 0.77
N LEU A 177 14.21 -1.80 0.58
CA LEU A 177 15.29 -2.78 0.70
C LEU A 177 16.02 -2.99 -0.63
N GLY A 178 15.52 -2.46 -1.75
CA GLY A 178 16.02 -2.77 -3.09
C GLY A 178 15.79 -4.24 -3.48
N ASP A 179 14.67 -4.82 -3.07
CA ASP A 179 14.33 -6.25 -3.27
C ASP A 179 13.64 -6.54 -4.63
N PHE A 180 13.43 -5.51 -5.44
CA PHE A 180 13.00 -5.68 -6.83
C PHE A 180 14.21 -5.94 -7.74
N PRO A 181 14.02 -6.61 -8.89
CA PRO A 181 15.08 -6.82 -9.86
C PRO A 181 15.71 -5.49 -10.30
N ASP A 182 17.01 -5.53 -10.58
CA ASP A 182 17.78 -4.37 -11.06
C ASP A 182 17.77 -3.18 -10.08
N ARG A 183 17.63 -3.44 -8.77
CA ARG A 183 17.72 -2.43 -7.70
C ARG A 183 18.88 -2.75 -6.77
N ASP A 184 19.62 -1.71 -6.40
CA ASP A 184 20.71 -1.82 -5.45
C ASP A 184 20.18 -1.91 -4.02
N THR A 185 20.85 -2.71 -3.21
CA THR A 185 20.67 -2.70 -1.75
C THR A 185 21.15 -1.36 -1.20
N PRO A 186 20.41 -0.70 -0.29
CA PRO A 186 20.91 0.50 0.37
C PRO A 186 22.20 0.21 1.14
N ASP A 187 23.14 1.15 1.09
CA ASP A 187 24.42 1.05 1.81
C ASP A 187 24.20 0.80 3.30
N GLY A 188 24.95 -0.15 3.86
CA GLY A 188 24.87 -0.51 5.27
C GLY A 188 23.59 -1.26 5.68
N ALA A 189 22.72 -1.65 4.74
CA ALA A 189 21.56 -2.47 5.08
C ALA A 189 21.97 -3.90 5.44
N ILE A 190 21.55 -4.35 6.62
CA ILE A 190 21.63 -5.76 7.02
C ILE A 190 20.46 -6.49 6.37
N VAL A 191 20.75 -7.26 5.32
CA VAL A 191 19.77 -8.07 4.56
C VAL A 191 20.42 -9.38 4.14
N PRO A 192 19.63 -10.43 3.81
CA PRO A 192 20.18 -11.65 3.22
C PRO A 192 21.07 -11.36 2.01
N ALA A 193 22.26 -11.98 1.98
CA ALA A 193 23.26 -11.78 0.93
C ALA A 193 22.85 -12.39 -0.42
N GLU A 194 22.05 -13.46 -0.38
CA GLU A 194 21.56 -14.18 -1.54
C GLU A 194 20.04 -14.30 -1.52
N GLY A 195 19.43 -14.37 -2.71
CA GLY A 195 17.99 -14.55 -2.86
C GLY A 195 17.18 -13.29 -2.61
N ARG A 196 15.94 -13.46 -2.12
CA ARG A 196 15.04 -12.35 -1.80
C ARG A 196 15.38 -11.80 -0.41
N LYS A 197 15.40 -10.47 -0.30
CA LYS A 197 15.55 -9.75 0.96
C LYS A 197 14.29 -9.87 1.79
N VAL A 198 13.11 -9.87 1.17
CA VAL A 198 11.85 -10.24 1.84
C VAL A 198 11.47 -11.66 1.43
N SER A 199 11.81 -12.62 2.27
CA SER A 199 11.58 -14.05 2.04
C SER A 199 10.36 -14.59 2.82
N ASN A 200 10.02 -13.95 3.94
CA ASN A 200 8.98 -14.38 4.85
C ASN A 200 8.03 -13.23 5.16
N ILE A 201 6.73 -13.51 5.23
CA ILE A 201 5.70 -12.54 5.60
C ILE A 201 4.91 -13.11 6.78
N VAL A 202 4.70 -12.29 7.81
CA VAL A 202 3.87 -12.64 8.97
C VAL A 202 2.81 -11.57 9.20
N MET A 203 1.59 -12.00 9.49
CA MET A 203 0.46 -11.12 9.81
C MET A 203 0.42 -10.85 11.32
N MET A 204 1.51 -10.27 11.85
CA MET A 204 1.70 -10.00 13.29
C MET A 204 1.84 -8.49 13.59
N GLY A 205 1.45 -7.64 12.65
CA GLY A 205 1.43 -6.20 12.85
C GLY A 205 0.21 -5.75 13.67
N MET A 206 -0.31 -4.58 13.36
CA MET A 206 -1.52 -4.06 13.99
C MET A 206 -2.77 -4.78 13.46
N GLY A 207 -3.65 -5.20 14.37
CA GLY A 207 -4.96 -5.79 14.06
C GLY A 207 -5.04 -7.31 14.21
N GLU A 208 -6.27 -7.82 14.19
CA GLU A 208 -6.60 -9.25 14.14
C GLU A 208 -6.91 -9.65 12.68
N PRO A 209 -6.00 -10.37 11.98
CA PRO A 209 -6.18 -10.71 10.57
C PRO A 209 -7.48 -11.47 10.27
N LEU A 210 -7.97 -12.31 11.19
CA LEU A 210 -9.20 -13.07 10.99
C LEU A 210 -10.45 -12.18 11.03
N TYR A 211 -10.39 -11.01 11.67
CA TYR A 211 -11.47 -10.02 11.66
C TYR A 211 -11.41 -9.11 10.41
N ASN A 212 -10.38 -9.27 9.59
CA ASN A 212 -10.26 -8.67 8.27
C ASN A 212 -10.01 -9.74 7.18
N PHE A 213 -10.65 -10.90 7.32
CA PHE A 213 -10.34 -12.10 6.55
C PHE A 213 -10.39 -11.87 5.03
N GLU A 214 -11.42 -11.21 4.50
CA GLU A 214 -11.58 -11.05 3.04
C GLU A 214 -10.47 -10.20 2.42
N ALA A 215 -10.07 -9.09 3.07
CA ALA A 215 -8.99 -8.26 2.56
C ALA A 215 -7.63 -8.96 2.68
N VAL A 216 -7.39 -9.66 3.80
CA VAL A 216 -6.17 -10.45 4.02
C VAL A 216 -6.06 -11.59 3.01
N LYS A 217 -7.13 -12.37 2.83
CA LYS A 217 -7.20 -13.45 1.84
C LYS A 217 -6.92 -12.93 0.44
N LYS A 218 -7.54 -11.82 0.05
CA LYS A 218 -7.32 -11.18 -1.26
C LYS A 218 -5.90 -10.64 -1.44
N ALA A 219 -5.26 -10.18 -0.38
CA ALA A 219 -3.87 -9.71 -0.43
C ALA A 219 -2.86 -10.87 -0.58
N LEU A 220 -3.18 -12.06 -0.07
CA LEU A 220 -2.27 -13.22 -0.05
C LEU A 220 -2.43 -14.19 -1.23
N LEU A 221 -3.57 -14.16 -1.95
CA LEU A 221 -3.91 -15.07 -3.05
C LEU A 221 -3.86 -14.38 -4.43
#